data_AF-A0A3D2KIZ3-F1
#
_entry.id   AF-A0A3D2KIZ3-F1
#
_cell.length_a   1.000
_cell.length_b   1.000
_cell.length_c   1.000
_cell.angle_alpha   90.00
_cell.angle_beta   90.00
_cell.angle_gamma   90.00
#
_symmetry.space_group_name_H-M   'P 1'
#
loop_
_entity.id
_entity.type
_entity.pdbx_description
1 polymer ?
#
loop_
_entity_poly.entity_id
_entity_poly.type
_entity_poly.pdbx_seq_one_letter_code
_entity_poly.pdbx_strand_id
1 'polypeptide(L)' 'AETAGGFPSLEGWTLVSSSDAHRLTELGPARTRLHLARPTLDEFRAAVAGRGGRKVELDF' A
#
# COMPACT_ATOMS: atom_id res chain seq x y z
N ALA A 1 -10.59 4.60 -0.85
CA ALA A 1 -11.60 4.10 -1.81
C ALA A 1 -11.86 5.05 -2.99
N GLU A 2 -11.09 6.14 -3.21
CA GLU A 2 -11.31 7.05 -4.36
C GLU A 2 -10.73 6.54 -5.69
N THR A 3 -9.75 5.63 -5.65
CA THR A 3 -9.07 5.08 -6.82
C THR A 3 -9.75 3.86 -7.43
N ALA A 4 -10.85 3.37 -6.84
CA ALA A 4 -11.56 2.19 -7.31
C ALA A 4 -12.36 2.48 -8.59
N GLY A 5 -11.66 2.48 -9.74
CA GLY A 5 -12.26 2.34 -11.07
C GLY A 5 -12.36 3.60 -11.94
N GLY A 6 -11.92 4.76 -11.47
CA GLY A 6 -12.13 6.05 -12.16
C GLY A 6 -10.96 6.62 -12.97
N PHE A 7 -9.74 6.07 -12.85
CA PHE A 7 -8.52 6.71 -13.36
C PHE A 7 -7.64 5.73 -14.16
N PRO A 8 -7.86 5.61 -15.49
CA PRO A 8 -7.05 4.73 -16.35
C PRO A 8 -5.55 5.01 -16.31
N SER A 9 -5.15 6.26 -16.04
CA SER A 9 -3.73 6.65 -15.91
C SER A 9 -3.00 5.98 -14.75
N LEU A 10 -3.72 5.39 -13.80
CA LEU A 10 -3.15 4.65 -12.68
C LEU A 10 -2.94 3.16 -12.97
N GLU A 11 -3.32 2.69 -14.17
CA GLU A 11 -3.07 1.31 -14.57
C GLU A 11 -1.55 1.00 -14.54
N GLY A 12 -1.19 -0.15 -13.97
CA GLY A 12 0.20 -0.56 -13.78
C GLY A 12 0.91 0.05 -12.56
N TRP A 13 0.29 0.98 -11.84
CA TRP A 13 0.84 1.51 -10.59
C TRP A 13 0.33 0.74 -9.37
N THR A 14 1.25 0.42 -8.46
CA THR A 14 0.86 -0.11 -7.14
C THR A 14 0.34 1.03 -6.28
N LEU A 15 -0.91 0.94 -5.84
CA LEU A 15 -1.50 1.91 -4.94
C LEU A 15 -1.16 1.59 -3.49
N VAL A 16 -1.04 2.63 -2.66
CA VAL A 16 -0.86 2.53 -1.22
C VAL A 16 -1.81 3.50 -0.52
N SER A 17 -2.22 3.14 0.69
CA SER A 17 -2.99 4.00 1.59
C SER A 17 -2.18 4.30 2.86
N SER A 18 -2.17 5.57 3.26
CA SER A 18 -1.53 6.09 4.45
C SER A 18 -2.49 7.03 5.18
N SER A 19 -2.31 7.18 6.49
CA SER A 19 -3.10 8.07 7.33
C SER A 19 -2.75 9.54 7.21
N ASP A 20 -1.54 9.86 6.72
CA ASP A 20 -0.99 11.21 6.76
C ASP A 20 -1.21 11.87 8.14
N ALA A 21 -0.91 11.10 9.19
CA ALA A 21 -1.26 11.45 10.55
C ALA A 21 -0.48 12.70 11.01
N HIS A 22 -1.22 13.75 11.34
CA HIS A 22 -0.76 14.96 12.02
C HIS A 22 -0.95 14.85 13.55
N ARG A 23 -1.78 13.90 14.00
CA ARG A 23 -2.06 13.61 15.42
C ARG A 23 -1.95 12.12 15.70
N LEU A 24 -1.65 11.76 16.96
CA LEU A 24 -1.55 10.35 17.37
C LEU A 24 -2.85 9.57 17.15
N THR A 25 -3.99 10.22 17.34
CA THR A 25 -5.32 9.62 17.13
C THR A 25 -5.62 9.30 15.67
N GLU A 26 -4.81 9.78 14.73
CA GLU A 26 -4.95 9.56 13.29
C GLU A 26 -4.12 8.36 12.79
N LEU A 27 -3.28 7.77 13.65
CA LEU A 27 -2.52 6.56 13.31
C LEU A 27 -3.42 5.33 13.22
N GLY A 28 -3.44 4.67 12.06
CA GLY A 28 -4.04 3.34 11.89
C GLY A 28 -5.32 3.22 11.05
N PRO A 29 -6.24 4.21 11.02
CA PRO A 29 -7.46 4.16 10.20
C PRO A 29 -7.19 3.91 8.70
N ALA A 30 -6.31 4.71 8.09
CA ALA A 30 -5.85 4.46 6.72
C ALA A 30 -4.48 3.77 6.76
N ARG A 31 -4.41 2.58 6.15
CA ARG A 31 -3.22 1.73 6.17
C ARG A 31 -3.14 0.86 4.91
N THR A 32 -1.93 0.43 4.61
CA THR A 32 -1.65 -0.54 3.55
C THR A 32 -1.31 -1.88 4.19
N ARG A 33 -1.95 -2.98 3.76
CA ARG A 33 -1.55 -4.32 4.18
C ARG A 33 -0.48 -4.85 3.21
N LEU A 34 0.57 -5.44 3.77
CA LEU A 34 1.71 -5.96 3.02
C LEU A 34 1.93 -7.44 3.33
N HIS A 35 2.16 -8.23 2.29
CA HIS A 35 2.57 -9.63 2.42
C HIS A 35 4.08 -9.73 2.21
N LEU A 36 4.82 -9.84 3.32
CA LEU A 36 6.27 -9.82 3.36
C LEU A 36 6.82 -11.05 4.08
N ALA A 37 8.05 -11.46 3.77
CA ALA A 37 8.74 -12.48 4.56
C ALA A 37 9.33 -11.90 5.85
N ARG A 38 9.78 -10.63 5.82
CA ARG A 38 10.37 -9.89 6.95
C ARG A 38 9.99 -8.40 6.88
N PRO A 39 9.83 -7.69 8.01
CA PRO A 39 9.46 -6.27 8.03
C PRO A 39 10.67 -5.37 7.75
N THR A 40 11.16 -5.38 6.51
CA THR A 40 12.33 -4.58 6.07
C THR A 40 11.97 -3.69 4.90
N LEU A 41 12.77 -2.63 4.69
CA LEU A 41 12.57 -1.73 3.55
C LEU A 41 12.78 -2.43 2.20
N ASP A 42 13.65 -3.44 2.13
CA ASP A 42 13.86 -4.20 0.88
C ASP A 42 12.65 -5.06 0.53
N GLU A 43 12.03 -5.68 1.53
CA GLU A 43 10.77 -6.43 1.36
C GLU A 43 9.63 -5.48 0.96
N PHE A 44 9.57 -4.29 1.55
CA PHE A 44 8.62 -3.25 1.15
C PHE A 44 8.82 -2.86 -0.33
N ARG A 45 10.05 -2.58 -0.76
CA ARG A 45 10.40 -2.28 -2.16
C ARG A 45 9.98 -3.42 -3.10
N ALA A 46 10.21 -4.66 -2.70
CA ALA A 46 9.80 -5.83 -3.48
C ALA A 46 8.27 -5.93 -3.60
N ALA A 47 7.52 -5.65 -2.53
CA ALA A 47 6.07 -5.67 -2.52
C ALA A 47 5.45 -4.61 -3.44
N VAL A 48 5.92 -3.36 -3.36
CA VAL A 48 5.40 -2.29 -4.22
C VAL A 48 5.80 -2.47 -5.69
N ALA A 49 6.88 -3.21 -5.97
CA ALA A 49 7.29 -3.58 -7.32
C ALA A 49 6.67 -4.90 -7.82
N GLY A 50 5.86 -5.60 -7.01
CA GLY A 50 5.24 -6.87 -7.38
C GLY A 50 6.23 -8.02 -7.63
N ARG A 51 7.37 -8.05 -6.91
CA ARG A 51 8.46 -9.03 -7.15
C ARG A 51 8.52 -10.11 -6.08
N GLY A 52 8.96 -11.30 -6.50
CA GLY A 52 9.30 -12.40 -5.58
C GLY A 52 8.14 -12.88 -4.70
N GLY A 53 6.89 -12.76 -5.18
CA GLY A 53 5.70 -13.18 -4.43
C GLY A 53 5.26 -12.23 -3.30
N ARG A 54 5.94 -11.09 -3.11
CA ARG A 54 5.52 -10.03 -2.19
C ARG A 54 4.45 -9.19 -2.87
N LYS A 55 3.47 -8.72 -2.09
CA LYS A 55 2.36 -7.93 -2.65
C LYS A 55 1.82 -6.91 -1.65
N VAL A 56 1.27 -5.85 -2.22
CA VAL A 56 0.37 -4.92 -1.53
C VAL A 56 -1.05 -5.44 -1.62
N GLU A 57 -1.75 -5.46 -0.50
CA GLU A 57 -3.18 -5.76 -0.42
C GLU A 57 -3.92 -4.51 0.06
N LEU A 58 -4.89 -4.08 -0.73
CA LEU A 58 -5.70 -2.91 -0.44
C LEU A 58 -7.04 -3.38 0.09
N ASP A 59 -7.33 -3.03 1.34
CA ASP A 59 -8.67 -3.10 1.92
C ASP A 59 -9.32 -1.74 1.65
N PHE A 60 -10.11 -1.61 0.57
CA PHE A 60 -10.95 -0.43 0.33
C PHE A 60 -12.38 -0.68 0.80
#